data_AF-A0A261UDB7-F1
#
_entry.id   AF-A0A261UDB7-F1
#
_cell.length_a   1.000
_cell.length_b   1.000
_cell.length_c   1.000
_cell.angle_alpha   90.00
_cell.angle_beta   90.00
_cell.angle_gamma   90.00
#
_symmetry.space_group_name_H-M   'P 1'
#
loop_
_entity.id
_entity.type
_entity.pdbx_description
1 polymer ?
#
loop_
_entity_poly.entity_id
_entity_poly.type
_entity_poly.pdbx_seq_one_letter_code
_entity_poly.pdbx_strand_id
1 'polypeptide(L)'
;MAKLRNYSYAEASSVQVGLMRCSVCNGKIRRGQFRYYATPDAYVSQHRSCCADDPKWKKLDEQAAAWRARQVALLADAQAFRAKWQISDLDELIDGLAATTKATGAAS
;
A
#
# COMPACT_ATOMS: atom_id res chain seq x y z
N MET A 1 -16.43 -18.86 21.18
CA MET A 1 -16.14 -18.10 19.95
C MET A 1 -14.95 -17.17 20.23
N ALA A 2 -13.84 -17.28 19.49
CA ALA A 2 -12.68 -16.41 19.70
C ALA A 2 -13.03 -14.98 19.26
N LYS A 3 -12.76 -13.98 20.11
CA LYS A 3 -13.00 -12.57 19.79
C LYS A 3 -12.13 -12.19 18.59
N LEU A 4 -12.77 -11.76 17.48
CA LEU A 4 -12.05 -11.29 16.30
C LEU A 4 -11.22 -10.07 16.70
N ARG A 5 -9.91 -10.13 16.44
CA ARG A 5 -9.01 -9.02 16.69
C ARG A 5 -9.16 -8.01 15.55
N ASN A 6 -9.31 -6.73 15.88
CA ASN A 6 -9.40 -5.67 14.90
C ASN A 6 -8.00 -5.33 14.38
N TYR A 7 -7.58 -6.05 13.33
CA TYR A 7 -6.30 -5.80 12.68
C TYR A 7 -6.37 -4.58 11.74
N SER A 8 -5.42 -3.69 11.94
CA SER A 8 -5.00 -2.63 11.04
C SER A 8 -3.79 -3.09 10.21
N TYR A 9 -3.60 -2.51 9.03
CA TYR A 9 -2.60 -2.93 8.04
C TYR A 9 -1.86 -1.68 7.58
N ALA A 10 -0.54 -1.72 7.62
CA ALA A 10 0.29 -0.56 7.33
C ALA A 10 1.62 -0.95 6.70
N GLU A 11 2.33 0.05 6.17
CA GLU A 11 3.70 -0.04 5.70
C GLU A 11 4.62 0.55 6.78
N ALA A 12 5.76 -0.09 7.05
CA ALA A 12 6.67 0.36 8.09
C ALA A 12 7.29 1.75 7.81
N SER A 13 7.24 2.21 6.55
CA SER A 13 7.67 3.56 6.17
C SER A 13 6.62 4.64 6.45
N SER A 14 5.34 4.28 6.55
CA SER A 14 4.26 5.26 6.72
C SER A 14 3.80 5.41 8.16
N VAL A 15 3.91 4.36 8.96
CA VAL A 15 3.41 4.34 10.34
C VAL A 15 4.33 3.56 11.27
N GLN A 16 4.50 4.05 12.49
CA GLN A 16 5.15 3.34 13.59
C GLN A 16 4.15 3.08 14.72
N VAL A 17 4.12 1.85 15.23
CA VAL A 17 3.26 1.45 16.35
C VAL A 17 4.02 0.63 17.39
N GLY A 18 3.90 1.05 18.66
CA GLY A 18 4.55 0.38 19.78
C GLY A 18 6.05 0.16 19.54
N LEU A 19 6.53 -1.05 19.88
CA LEU A 19 7.94 -1.42 19.74
C LEU A 19 8.34 -1.84 18.32
N MET A 20 7.40 -1.89 17.36
CA MET A 20 7.63 -2.40 16.01
C MET A 20 8.37 -3.76 16.01
N ARG A 21 7.92 -4.69 16.86
CA ARG A 21 8.42 -6.07 16.91
C ARG A 21 7.31 -7.04 16.59
N CYS A 22 7.59 -7.94 15.65
CA CYS A 22 6.64 -8.96 15.23
C CYS A 22 6.41 -9.95 16.36
N SER A 23 5.15 -10.18 16.74
CA SER A 23 4.80 -11.12 17.81
C SER A 23 5.00 -12.58 17.45
N VAL A 24 5.24 -12.91 16.17
CA VAL A 24 5.47 -14.28 15.71
C VAL A 24 6.96 -14.62 15.70
N CYS A 25 7.79 -13.82 15.02
CA CYS A 25 9.22 -14.10 14.88
C CYS A 25 10.11 -13.29 15.85
N ASN A 26 9.52 -12.39 16.64
CA ASN A 26 10.20 -11.45 17.55
C ASN A 26 11.21 -10.49 16.90
N GLY A 27 11.30 -10.51 15.56
CA GLY A 27 12.14 -9.63 14.77
C GLY A 27 11.60 -8.19 14.72
N LYS A 28 12.50 -7.22 14.55
CA LYS A 28 12.12 -5.81 14.34
C LYS A 28 11.48 -5.64 12.96
N ILE A 29 10.38 -4.90 12.91
CA ILE A 29 9.70 -4.48 11.68
C ILE A 29 10.30 -3.12 11.29
N ARG A 30 11.25 -3.13 10.34
CA ARG A 30 11.89 -1.90 9.85
C ARG A 30 11.41 -1.47 8.47
N ARG A 31 10.90 -2.42 7.69
CA ARG A 31 10.50 -2.27 6.28
C ARG A 31 9.41 -3.28 5.98
N GLY A 32 8.64 -3.01 4.94
CA GLY A 32 7.59 -3.88 4.46
C GLY A 32 6.28 -3.70 5.22
N GLN A 33 5.28 -4.36 4.68
CA GLN A 33 3.93 -4.35 5.23
C GLN A 33 3.82 -5.20 6.48
N PHE A 34 2.99 -4.74 7.40
CA PHE A 34 2.70 -5.43 8.64
C PHE A 34 1.26 -5.18 9.07
N ARG A 35 0.70 -6.10 9.85
CA ARG A 35 -0.60 -5.90 10.51
C ARG A 35 -0.38 -5.66 11.99
N TYR A 36 -1.28 -4.93 12.63
CA TYR A 36 -1.24 -4.71 14.07
C TYR A 36 -2.64 -4.58 14.63
N TYR A 37 -2.78 -4.87 15.92
CA TYR A 37 -4.00 -4.56 16.67
C TYR A 37 -3.63 -4.01 18.04
N ALA A 38 -4.51 -3.19 18.60
CA ALA A 38 -4.35 -2.64 19.93
C ALA A 38 -4.86 -3.63 20.99
N THR A 39 -4.11 -3.77 22.07
CA THR A 39 -4.56 -4.28 23.37
C THR A 39 -4.61 -3.11 24.36
N PRO A 40 -5.19 -3.28 25.56
CA PRO A 40 -5.18 -2.23 26.58
C PRO A 40 -3.78 -1.70 26.91
N ASP A 41 -2.77 -2.58 26.86
CA ASP A 41 -1.41 -2.27 27.31
C ASP A 41 -0.40 -2.01 26.17
N ALA A 42 -0.68 -2.48 24.96
CA ALA A 42 0.32 -2.47 23.88
C ALA A 42 -0.29 -2.58 22.47
N TYR A 43 0.56 -2.34 21.48
CA TYR A 43 0.29 -2.72 20.10
C TYR A 43 0.99 -4.03 19.78
N VAL A 44 0.24 -5.00 19.27
CA VAL A 44 0.78 -6.27 18.81
C VAL A 44 0.86 -6.22 17.29
N SER A 45 2.09 -6.23 16.77
CA SER A 45 2.37 -6.14 15.33
C SER A 45 2.90 -7.47 14.79
N GLN A 46 2.70 -7.73 13.49
CA GLN A 46 3.14 -8.94 12.79
C GLN A 46 3.55 -8.59 11.37
N HIS A 47 4.73 -9.05 10.94
CA HIS A 47 5.13 -8.94 9.52
C HIS A 47 4.10 -9.62 8.64
N ARG A 48 3.85 -9.08 7.45
CA ARG A 48 3.03 -9.73 6.43
C ARG A 48 3.50 -11.17 6.16
N SER A 49 4.81 -11.42 6.06
CA SER A 49 5.37 -12.76 5.86
C SER A 49 5.07 -13.73 6.99
N CYS A 50 4.98 -13.24 8.24
CA CYS A 50 4.61 -14.05 9.40
C CYS A 50 3.09 -14.31 9.52
N CYS A 51 2.29 -13.75 8.61
CA CYS A 51 0.84 -13.95 8.55
C CYS A 51 0.35 -13.96 7.10
N ALA A 52 1.08 -14.67 6.23
CA ALA A 52 0.82 -14.69 4.78
C ALA A 52 -0.58 -15.23 4.44
N ASP A 53 -1.12 -16.12 5.26
CA ASP A 53 -2.44 -16.74 5.05
C ASP A 53 -3.62 -15.82 5.38
N ASP A 54 -3.38 -14.59 5.83
CA ASP A 54 -4.45 -13.63 6.07
C ASP A 54 -5.10 -13.19 4.74
N PRO A 55 -6.39 -13.50 4.50
CA PRO A 55 -7.07 -13.17 3.25
C PRO A 55 -7.15 -11.65 3.00
N LYS A 56 -7.01 -10.82 4.04
CA LYS A 56 -7.01 -9.37 3.87
C LYS A 56 -5.76 -8.88 3.12
N TRP A 57 -4.62 -9.57 3.20
CA TRP A 57 -3.46 -9.23 2.38
C TRP A 57 -3.74 -9.39 0.89
N LYS A 58 -4.35 -10.52 0.51
CA LYS A 58 -4.77 -10.75 -0.88
C LYS A 58 -5.72 -9.66 -1.38
N LYS A 59 -6.73 -9.29 -0.57
CA LYS A 59 -7.66 -8.21 -0.92
C LYS A 59 -6.95 -6.87 -1.10
N LEU A 60 -5.97 -6.55 -0.24
CA LEU A 60 -5.16 -5.34 -0.37
C LEU A 60 -4.30 -5.35 -1.63
N ASP A 61 -3.73 -6.50 -2.00
CA ASP A 61 -2.98 -6.65 -3.25
C ASP A 61 -3.86 -6.45 -4.48
N GLU A 62 -5.06 -7.04 -4.49
CA GLU A 62 -6.04 -6.88 -5.56
C GLU A 62 -6.46 -5.41 -5.71
N GLN A 63 -6.73 -4.73 -4.59
CA GLN A 63 -7.04 -3.30 -4.58
C GLN A 63 -5.88 -2.46 -5.10
N ALA A 64 -4.65 -2.76 -4.68
CA ALA A 64 -3.45 -2.07 -5.17
C ALA A 64 -3.20 -2.34 -6.66
N ALA A 65 -3.48 -3.55 -7.15
CA ALA A 65 -3.39 -3.88 -8.57
C ALA A 65 -4.46 -3.14 -9.39
N ALA A 66 -5.71 -3.14 -8.94
CA ALA A 66 -6.81 -2.44 -9.60
C ALA A 66 -6.58 -0.92 -9.64
N TRP A 67 -6.11 -0.34 -8.54
CA TRP A 67 -5.75 1.07 -8.48
C TRP A 67 -4.62 1.40 -9.47
N ARG A 68 -3.55 0.59 -9.52
CA ARG A 68 -2.45 0.77 -10.49
C ARG A 68 -2.96 0.71 -11.94
N ALA A 69 -3.77 -0.28 -12.27
CA ALA A 69 -4.34 -0.41 -13.61
C ALA A 69 -5.16 0.83 -14.00
N ARG A 70 -5.95 1.37 -13.05
CA ARG A 70 -6.71 2.60 -13.25
C ARG A 70 -5.81 3.82 -13.47
N GLN A 71 -4.72 3.95 -12.70
CA GLN A 71 -3.77 5.07 -12.87
C GLN A 71 -3.10 5.05 -14.25
N VAL A 72 -2.73 3.86 -14.74
CA VAL A 72 -2.15 3.69 -16.08
C VAL A 72 -3.16 4.08 -17.17
N ALA A 73 -4.41 3.63 -17.07
CA ALA A 73 -5.45 4.01 -18.01
C ALA A 73 -5.69 5.53 -18.02
N LEU A 74 -5.79 6.13 -16.83
CA LEU A 74 -6.00 7.58 -16.69
C LEU A 74 -4.85 8.40 -17.26
N LEU A 75 -3.60 7.95 -17.06
CA LEU A 75 -2.42 8.59 -17.65
C LEU A 75 -2.51 8.57 -19.18
N ALA A 76 -2.85 7.42 -19.78
CA ALA A 76 -3.00 7.30 -21.22
C ALA A 76 -4.11 8.22 -21.76
N ASP A 77 -5.25 8.28 -21.09
CA ASP A 77 -6.38 9.14 -21.46
C ASP A 77 -6.00 10.63 -21.37
N ALA A 78 -5.31 11.04 -20.30
CA ALA A 78 -4.85 12.41 -20.12
C ALA A 78 -3.85 12.82 -21.20
N GLN A 79 -2.90 11.93 -21.54
CA GLN A 79 -1.95 12.16 -22.64
C GLN A 79 -2.64 12.26 -23.99
N ALA A 80 -3.60 11.39 -24.29
CA ALA A 80 -4.36 11.42 -25.54
C ALA A 80 -5.18 12.71 -25.66
N PHE A 81 -5.80 13.15 -24.57
CA PHE A 81 -6.54 14.39 -24.53
C PHE A 81 -5.63 15.61 -24.73
N ARG A 82 -4.48 15.67 -24.04
CA ARG A 82 -3.47 16.72 -24.21
C ARG A 82 -2.96 16.76 -25.66
N ALA A 83 -2.68 15.62 -26.26
CA ALA A 83 -2.22 15.56 -27.65
C ALA A 83 -3.27 16.07 -28.66
N LYS A 84 -4.56 15.77 -28.42
CA LYS A 84 -5.66 16.19 -29.29
C LYS A 84 -5.96 17.69 -29.20
N TRP A 85 -5.94 18.25 -27.99
CA TRP A 85 -6.41 19.61 -27.73
C TRP A 85 -5.30 20.61 -27.40
N GLN A 86 -4.05 20.15 -27.30
CA GLN A 86 -2.86 20.95 -27.00
C GLN A 86 -2.97 21.75 -25.69
N ILE A 87 -3.74 21.25 -24.73
CA ILE A 87 -3.95 21.92 -23.43
C ILE A 87 -2.75 21.65 -22.53
N SER A 88 -1.90 22.67 -22.35
CA SER A 88 -0.72 22.62 -21.47
C SER A 88 -1.08 22.52 -20.00
N ASP A 89 -2.26 22.98 -19.60
CA ASP A 89 -2.71 22.96 -18.19
C ASP A 89 -2.89 21.55 -17.62
N LEU A 90 -2.85 20.52 -18.46
CA LEU A 90 -2.90 19.11 -18.04
C LEU A 90 -1.53 18.53 -17.68
N ASP A 91 -0.45 19.29 -17.86
CA ASP A 91 0.91 18.79 -17.68
C ASP A 91 1.19 18.37 -16.24
N GLU A 92 0.70 19.13 -15.24
CA GLU A 92 0.85 18.77 -13.83
C GLU A 92 0.16 17.45 -13.48
N LEU A 93 -1.00 17.18 -14.08
CA LEU A 93 -1.74 15.92 -13.88
C LEU A 93 -0.98 14.74 -14.51
N ILE A 94 -0.48 14.92 -15.73
CA ILE A 94 0.30 13.89 -16.43
C ILE A 94 1.56 13.56 -15.64
N ASP A 95 2.29 14.56 -15.15
CA ASP A 95 3.52 14.37 -14.39
C ASP A 95 3.28 13.65 -13.06
N GLY A 96 2.22 14.01 -12.32
CA GLY A 96 1.85 13.33 -11.08
C GLY A 96 1.48 11.85 -11.29
N LEU A 97 0.71 11.56 -12.35
CA LEU A 97 0.33 10.19 -12.72
C LEU A 97 1.54 9.38 -13.23
N ALA A 98 2.45 10.02 -13.98
CA ALA A 98 3.69 9.41 -14.47
C ALA A 98 4.66 9.06 -13.33
N ALA A 99 4.82 9.95 -12.33
CA ALA A 99 5.65 9.67 -11.15
C ALA A 99 5.11 8.47 -10.36
N THR A 100 3.78 8.39 -10.23
CA THR A 100 3.08 7.31 -9.52
C THR A 100 3.22 5.96 -10.23
N THR A 101 3.14 5.94 -11.56
CA THR A 101 3.34 4.73 -12.38
C THR A 101 4.80 4.30 -12.45
N LYS A 102 5.75 5.24 -12.50
CA LYS A 102 7.19 4.93 -12.53
C LYS A 102 7.71 4.37 -11.20
N ALA A 103 7.26 4.92 -10.06
CA ALA A 103 7.63 4.40 -8.74
C ALA A 103 7.17 2.95 -8.52
N THR A 104 6.17 2.48 -9.27
CA THR A 104 5.61 1.13 -9.16
C THR A 104 6.19 0.12 -10.16
N GLY A 105 6.90 0.56 -11.21
CA GLY A 105 7.61 -0.30 -12.17
C GLY A 105 9.02 -0.73 -11.74
N ALA A 106 9.62 -0.05 -10.75
CA ALA A 106 10.97 -0.35 -10.25
C ALA A 106 11.01 -1.41 -9.13
N ALA A 107 9.85 -1.96 -8.74
CA ALA A 107 9.71 -2.97 -7.68
C ALA A 107 9.29 -4.36 -8.19
N SER A 108 9.41 -4.59 -9.51
CA SER A 108 9.17 -5.90 -10.15
C SER A 108 10.48 -6.57 -10.54
#